data_AF-A0A940W2P4-F1
#
_entry.id   AF-A0A940W2P4-F1
#
_cell.length_a   1.000
_cell.length_b   1.000
_cell.length_c   1.000
_cell.angle_alpha   90.00
_cell.angle_beta   90.00
_cell.angle_gamma   90.00
#
_symmetry.space_group_name_H-M   'P 1'
#
loop_
_entity.id
_entity.type
_entity.pdbx_description
1 polymer ?
#
loop_
_entity_poly.entity_id
_entity_poly.type
_entity_poly.pdbx_seq_one_letter_code
_entity_poly.pdbx_strand_id
1 'polypeptide(L)'
;MTNFRVTRISNKAFFLLVSAMLVLAASAMPVEAEHPATTLGTLLDKAQIEDMLVDYYGQLGAGGHDFGAFYVPDGVLDVNGIVAQGQKAIEDLYKKSAEESPARRGTFRMLLTNLKIVVNGTSATADVMWTGIISETVQAAPQFVEQGREHDELLKRGDRWYFKRRVITSDGGLPPMYEKTYKKR
;
A
#
# COMPACT_ATOMS: atom_id res chain seq x y z
N MET A 1 -3.60 -80.12 10.84
CA MET A 1 -2.31 -79.42 10.64
C MET A 1 -2.56 -78.30 9.65
N THR A 2 -2.66 -77.06 10.13
CA THR A 2 -2.97 -75.88 9.31
C THR A 2 -1.88 -74.85 9.56
N ASN A 3 -1.03 -74.63 8.56
CA ASN A 3 0.11 -73.71 8.65
C ASN A 3 -0.34 -72.26 8.53
N PHE A 4 -0.12 -71.45 9.56
CA PHE A 4 -0.25 -69.99 9.49
C PHE A 4 1.02 -69.40 8.84
N ARG A 5 0.88 -68.78 7.66
CA ARG A 5 1.94 -67.96 7.05
C ARG A 5 1.87 -66.55 7.64
N VAL A 6 2.90 -66.15 8.39
CA VAL A 6 3.12 -64.76 8.80
C VAL A 6 3.75 -64.01 7.63
N THR A 7 3.01 -63.07 7.05
CA THR A 7 3.50 -62.19 5.99
C THR A 7 4.44 -61.15 6.60
N ARG A 8 5.75 -61.25 6.33
CA ARG A 8 6.74 -60.21 6.70
C ARG A 8 6.46 -58.95 5.88
N ILE A 9 5.98 -57.90 6.55
CA ILE A 9 5.90 -56.56 5.97
C ILE A 9 7.34 -56.04 5.83
N SER A 10 7.72 -55.65 4.61
CA SER A 10 9.04 -55.10 4.27
C SER A 10 9.25 -53.74 4.94
N ASN A 11 10.40 -53.54 5.58
CA ASN A 11 10.79 -52.24 6.18
C ASN A 11 10.69 -51.06 5.19
N LYS A 12 10.82 -51.31 3.88
CA LYS A 12 10.68 -50.26 2.85
C LYS A 12 9.24 -49.74 2.72
N ALA A 13 8.24 -50.60 2.91
CA ALA A 13 6.83 -50.19 2.88
C ALA A 13 6.46 -49.35 4.11
N PHE A 14 7.08 -49.64 5.26
CA PHE A 14 6.91 -48.85 6.48
C PHE A 14 7.52 -47.44 6.35
N PHE A 15 8.73 -47.31 5.79
CA PHE A 15 9.37 -46.01 5.55
C PHE A 15 8.63 -45.13 4.52
N LEU A 16 8.04 -45.73 3.48
CA LEU A 16 7.22 -45.01 2.49
C LEU A 16 5.91 -44.49 3.09
N LEU A 17 5.26 -45.27 3.96
CA LEU A 17 4.04 -44.84 4.66
C LEU A 17 4.30 -43.70 5.64
N VAL A 18 5.40 -43.75 6.40
CA VAL A 18 5.78 -42.66 7.33
C VAL A 18 6.12 -41.36 6.58
N SER A 19 6.82 -41.47 5.44
CA SER A 19 7.17 -40.30 4.63
C SER A 19 5.93 -39.65 3.98
N ALA A 20 4.96 -40.46 3.53
CA ALA A 20 3.70 -39.95 2.99
C ALA A 20 2.85 -39.24 4.06
N MET A 21 2.84 -39.74 5.30
CA MET A 21 2.13 -39.10 6.42
C MET A 21 2.75 -37.76 6.84
N LEU A 22 4.09 -37.61 6.78
CA LEU A 22 4.77 -36.34 7.10
C LEU A 22 4.48 -35.24 6.06
N VAL A 23 4.33 -35.59 4.78
CA VAL A 23 3.98 -34.64 3.71
C VAL A 23 2.50 -34.20 3.82
N LEU A 24 1.61 -35.10 4.23
CA LEU A 24 0.19 -34.81 4.46
C LEU A 24 -0.08 -34.00 5.74
N ALA A 25 0.80 -34.07 6.75
CA ALA A 25 0.69 -33.26 7.96
C ALA A 25 1.17 -31.81 7.77
N ALA A 26 2.10 -31.56 6.84
CA ALA A 26 2.63 -30.23 6.57
C ALA A 26 1.67 -29.33 5.76
N SER A 27 0.73 -29.92 5.00
CA SER A 27 -0.26 -29.19 4.21
C SER A 27 -1.52 -28.79 4.99
N ALA A 28 -1.62 -29.18 6.27
CA ALA A 28 -2.73 -28.84 7.16
C ALA A 28 -2.39 -27.74 8.18
N MET A 29 -1.24 -27.07 8.04
CA MET A 29 -1.00 -25.87 8.85
C MET A 29 -2.01 -24.81 8.39
N PRO A 30 -2.87 -24.30 9.28
CA PRO A 30 -3.70 -23.16 8.92
C PRO A 30 -2.75 -22.05 8.46
N VAL A 31 -3.02 -21.49 7.28
CA VAL A 31 -2.46 -20.19 6.92
C VAL A 31 -3.11 -19.21 7.88
N GLU A 32 -2.47 -19.02 9.04
CA GLU A 32 -2.85 -17.97 9.96
C GLU A 32 -2.59 -16.65 9.22
N ALA A 33 -3.58 -15.75 9.23
CA ALA A 33 -3.38 -14.43 8.68
C ALA A 33 -2.31 -13.73 9.53
N GLU A 34 -1.06 -13.76 9.07
CA GLU A 34 0.05 -13.11 9.75
C GLU A 34 -0.16 -11.60 9.75
N HIS A 35 -0.75 -11.11 10.84
CA HIS A 35 -0.75 -9.71 11.20
C HIS A 35 0.30 -9.52 12.30
N PRO A 36 1.25 -8.57 12.16
CA PRO A 36 2.21 -8.31 13.23
C PRO A 36 1.47 -8.04 14.53
N ALA A 37 2.03 -8.56 15.62
CA ALA A 37 1.45 -8.39 16.94
C ALA A 37 1.21 -6.90 17.23
N THR A 38 -0.03 -6.56 17.58
CA THR A 38 -0.35 -5.18 17.96
C THR A 38 0.12 -4.95 19.38
N THR A 39 1.08 -4.04 19.51
CA THR A 39 1.57 -3.49 20.77
C THR A 39 1.12 -2.03 20.92
N LEU A 40 1.22 -1.47 22.12
CA LEU A 40 0.95 -0.05 22.35
C LEU A 40 1.84 0.85 21.46
N GLY A 41 3.12 0.49 21.30
CA GLY A 41 4.05 1.23 20.43
C GLY A 41 3.58 1.21 18.97
N THR A 42 3.27 0.04 18.44
CA THR A 42 2.77 -0.07 17.06
C THR A 42 1.40 0.59 16.86
N LEU A 43 0.57 0.69 17.90
CA LEU A 43 -0.71 1.41 17.83
C LEU A 43 -0.47 2.92 17.72
N LEU A 44 0.45 3.47 18.52
CA LEU A 44 0.83 4.88 18.43
C LEU A 44 1.45 5.20 17.06
N ASP A 45 2.34 4.34 16.55
CA ASP A 45 2.94 4.51 15.23
C ASP A 45 1.89 4.48 14.11
N LYS A 46 0.90 3.59 14.19
CA LYS A 46 -0.23 3.57 13.25
C LYS A 46 -0.99 4.89 13.26
N ALA A 47 -1.33 5.41 14.43
CA ALA A 47 -2.02 6.69 14.55
C ALA A 47 -1.19 7.85 13.97
N GLN A 48 0.13 7.89 14.23
CA GLN A 48 1.02 8.90 13.65
C GLN A 48 1.10 8.83 12.12
N ILE A 49 1.09 7.61 11.56
CA ILE A 49 1.06 7.40 10.11
C ILE A 49 -0.29 7.85 9.53
N GLU A 50 -1.41 7.54 10.19
CA GLU A 50 -2.74 8.01 9.80
C GLU A 50 -2.81 9.54 9.77
N ASP A 51 -2.35 10.20 10.83
CA ASP A 51 -2.27 11.67 10.89
C ASP A 51 -1.39 12.23 9.76
N MET A 52 -0.21 11.64 9.54
CA MET A 52 0.68 12.03 8.44
C MET A 52 0.00 11.91 7.08
N LEU A 53 -0.74 10.83 6.82
CA LEU A 53 -1.49 10.64 5.58
C LEU A 53 -2.61 11.67 5.43
N VAL A 54 -3.36 11.95 6.49
CA VAL A 54 -4.42 12.97 6.48
C VAL A 54 -3.84 14.36 6.20
N ASP A 55 -2.73 14.73 6.85
CA ASP A 55 -2.03 16.00 6.63
C ASP A 55 -1.49 16.12 5.19
N TYR A 56 -0.98 15.02 4.64
CA TYR A 56 -0.50 14.97 3.26
C TYR A 56 -1.65 15.19 2.27
N TYR A 57 -2.75 14.45 2.42
CA TYR A 57 -3.87 14.49 1.48
C TYR A 57 -4.77 15.71 1.68
N GLY A 58 -4.79 16.32 2.87
CA GLY A 58 -5.49 17.57 3.15
C GLY A 58 -4.97 18.75 2.34
N GLN A 59 -3.74 18.67 1.84
CA GLN A 59 -3.12 19.66 0.96
C GLN A 59 -3.64 19.58 -0.49
N LEU A 60 -4.12 18.40 -0.92
CA LEU A 60 -4.62 18.21 -2.28
C LEU A 60 -5.95 18.93 -2.47
N GLY A 61 -6.03 19.74 -3.54
CA GLY A 61 -7.21 20.55 -3.85
C GLY A 61 -7.29 21.89 -3.09
N ALA A 62 -6.39 22.14 -2.13
CA ALA A 62 -6.31 23.39 -1.37
C ALA A 62 -5.12 24.29 -1.79
N GLY A 63 -4.39 23.93 -2.85
CA GLY A 63 -3.16 24.64 -3.26
C GLY A 63 -1.99 24.38 -2.31
N GLY A 64 -1.92 23.20 -1.71
CA GLY A 64 -0.82 22.82 -0.83
C GLY A 64 0.55 22.85 -1.49
N HIS A 65 1.58 22.91 -0.65
CA HIS A 65 2.99 23.05 -0.97
C HIS A 65 3.79 22.20 0.02
N ASP A 66 5.06 21.95 -0.26
CA ASP A 66 5.97 21.21 0.62
C ASP A 66 5.67 19.70 0.73
N PHE A 67 5.08 19.08 -0.31
CA PHE A 67 4.92 17.63 -0.42
C PHE A 67 6.23 16.85 -0.18
N GLY A 68 7.35 17.37 -0.66
CA GLY A 68 8.69 16.81 -0.47
C GLY A 68 9.09 16.72 1.00
N ALA A 69 8.56 17.56 1.89
CA ALA A 69 8.87 17.54 3.32
C ALA A 69 8.36 16.27 4.04
N PHE A 70 7.40 15.56 3.45
CA PHE A 70 6.89 14.28 3.95
C PHE A 70 7.79 13.09 3.57
N TYR A 71 8.80 13.30 2.74
CA TYR A 71 9.70 12.25 2.29
C TYR A 71 11.03 12.33 3.02
N VAL A 72 11.68 11.18 3.15
CA VAL A 72 13.12 11.14 3.43
C VAL A 72 13.90 11.85 2.31
N PRO A 73 15.12 12.38 2.56
CA PRO A 73 15.85 13.21 1.59
C PRO A 73 16.01 12.59 0.21
N ASP A 74 16.19 11.27 0.13
CA ASP A 74 16.34 10.45 -1.07
C ASP A 74 15.07 9.67 -1.44
N GLY A 75 13.92 10.05 -0.86
CA GLY A 75 12.66 9.36 -1.03
C GLY A 75 12.18 9.33 -2.47
N VAL A 76 11.38 8.32 -2.81
CA VAL A 76 10.94 8.06 -4.19
C VAL A 76 9.42 8.16 -4.28
N LEU A 77 8.94 8.85 -5.31
CA LEU A 77 7.54 8.85 -5.73
C LEU A 77 7.45 8.30 -7.15
N ASP A 78 6.72 7.20 -7.34
CA ASP A 78 6.32 6.67 -8.64
C ASP A 78 4.82 6.91 -8.82
N VAL A 79 4.45 7.81 -9.72
CA VAL A 79 3.04 8.04 -10.10
C VAL A 79 2.83 7.52 -11.50
N ASN A 80 2.13 6.38 -11.61
CA ASN A 80 1.80 5.77 -12.90
C ASN A 80 3.01 5.65 -13.86
N GLY A 81 4.23 5.45 -13.33
CA GLY A 81 5.46 5.23 -14.11
C GLY A 81 6.32 6.47 -14.30
N ILE A 82 5.87 7.64 -13.88
CA ILE A 82 6.72 8.82 -13.74
C ILE A 82 7.37 8.74 -12.36
N VAL A 83 8.70 8.61 -12.33
CA VAL A 83 9.47 8.47 -11.09
C VAL A 83 10.17 9.79 -10.77
N ALA A 84 9.92 10.31 -9.57
CA ALA A 84 10.63 11.43 -8.96
C ALA A 84 11.41 10.93 -7.75
N GLN A 85 12.68 11.33 -7.64
CA GLN A 85 13.55 10.97 -6.52
C GLN A 85 14.10 12.22 -5.84
N GLY A 86 13.98 12.25 -4.52
CA GLY A 86 14.35 13.36 -3.66
C GLY A 86 13.29 14.44 -3.60
N GLN A 87 13.31 15.19 -2.50
CA GLN A 87 12.25 16.14 -2.13
C GLN A 87 11.97 17.16 -3.24
N LYS A 88 13.02 17.72 -3.85
CA LYS A 88 12.87 18.69 -4.95
C LYS A 88 12.19 18.10 -6.19
N ALA A 89 12.57 16.90 -6.62
CA ALA A 89 11.98 16.30 -7.81
C ALA A 89 10.50 15.97 -7.59
N ILE A 90 10.14 15.64 -6.35
CA ILE A 90 8.75 15.38 -5.93
C ILE A 90 7.92 16.67 -6.01
N GLU A 91 8.44 17.79 -5.47
CA GLU A 91 7.79 19.10 -5.63
C GLU A 91 7.60 19.47 -7.10
N ASP A 92 8.65 19.31 -7.90
CA ASP A 92 8.63 19.66 -9.32
C ASP A 92 7.59 18.80 -10.07
N LEU A 93 7.42 17.52 -9.69
CA LEU A 93 6.38 16.65 -10.24
C LEU A 93 4.97 17.13 -9.88
N TYR A 94 4.71 17.50 -8.63
CA TYR A 94 3.40 18.02 -8.21
C TYR A 94 3.08 19.36 -8.87
N LYS A 95 4.05 20.27 -8.96
CA LYS A 95 3.90 21.53 -9.66
C LYS A 95 3.54 21.32 -11.12
N LYS A 96 4.29 20.47 -11.83
CA LYS A 96 4.01 20.12 -13.21
C LYS A 96 2.61 19.49 -13.35
N SER A 97 2.23 18.61 -12.43
CA SER A 97 0.91 17.98 -12.45
C SER A 97 -0.22 18.99 -12.26
N ALA A 98 -0.04 19.99 -11.40
CA ALA A 98 -1.00 21.07 -11.21
C ALA A 98 -1.11 21.97 -12.46
N GLU A 99 0.00 22.23 -13.16
CA GLU A 99 0.04 23.03 -14.39
C GLU A 99 -0.60 22.31 -15.59
N GLU A 100 -0.42 20.99 -15.71
CA GLU A 100 -0.91 20.18 -16.83
C GLU A 100 -2.33 19.61 -16.59
N SER A 101 -2.82 19.63 -15.35
CA SER A 101 -4.16 19.15 -15.03
C SER A 101 -5.22 20.19 -15.42
N PRO A 102 -6.35 19.78 -16.01
CA PRO A 102 -7.47 20.69 -16.24
C PRO A 102 -7.89 21.37 -14.95
N ALA A 103 -8.17 22.68 -15.00
CA ALA A 103 -8.69 23.41 -13.86
C ALA A 103 -9.99 22.76 -13.38
N ARG A 104 -9.95 22.18 -12.17
CA ARG A 104 -11.14 21.61 -11.53
C ARG A 104 -12.03 22.76 -11.08
N ARG A 105 -13.29 22.77 -11.52
CA ARG A 105 -14.30 23.72 -11.03
C ARG A 105 -14.86 23.23 -9.70
N GLY A 106 -14.86 24.10 -8.69
CA GLY A 106 -15.41 23.80 -7.37
C GLY A 106 -14.41 23.16 -6.39
N THR A 107 -14.92 22.41 -5.43
CA THR A 107 -14.13 21.83 -4.33
C THR A 107 -13.75 20.39 -4.66
N PHE A 108 -12.44 20.10 -4.61
CA PHE A 108 -11.90 18.76 -4.72
C PHE A 108 -11.54 18.20 -3.33
N ARG A 109 -11.86 16.93 -3.08
CA ARG A 109 -11.49 16.20 -1.86
C ARG A 109 -10.98 14.81 -2.24
N MET A 110 -9.94 14.36 -1.57
CA MET A 110 -9.49 12.97 -1.64
C MET A 110 -9.98 12.21 -0.42
N LEU A 111 -10.60 11.05 -0.63
CA LEU A 111 -10.92 10.10 0.42
C LEU A 111 -9.88 8.99 0.44
N LEU A 112 -9.40 8.65 1.64
CA LEU A 112 -8.55 7.50 1.90
C LEU A 112 -9.39 6.39 2.53
N THR A 113 -9.41 5.23 1.90
CA THR A 113 -10.25 4.10 2.28
C THR A 113 -9.48 2.79 2.23
N ASN A 114 -9.96 1.79 2.96
CA ASN A 114 -9.32 0.46 3.07
C ASN A 114 -7.84 0.55 3.51
N LEU A 115 -7.53 1.51 4.38
CA LEU A 115 -6.17 1.74 4.88
C LEU A 115 -5.68 0.53 5.66
N LYS A 116 -4.52 -0.01 5.24
CA LYS A 116 -3.83 -1.10 5.91
C LYS A 116 -2.42 -0.65 6.26
N ILE A 117 -2.16 -0.45 7.54
CA ILE A 117 -0.83 -0.09 8.05
C ILE A 117 -0.20 -1.27 8.77
N VAL A 118 1.03 -1.59 8.39
CA VAL A 118 1.84 -2.67 8.97
C VAL A 118 3.14 -2.07 9.50
N VAL A 119 3.29 -1.97 10.82
CA VAL A 119 4.47 -1.38 11.48
C VAL A 119 5.44 -2.47 11.90
N ASN A 120 6.72 -2.30 11.53
CA ASN A 120 7.82 -3.20 11.83
C ASN A 120 9.01 -2.40 12.41
N GLY A 121 8.91 -2.05 13.69
CA GLY A 121 9.92 -1.23 14.37
C GLY A 121 10.01 0.18 13.76
N THR A 122 11.13 0.49 13.10
CA THR A 122 11.35 1.81 12.47
C THR A 122 10.93 1.88 11.01
N SER A 123 10.33 0.82 10.46
CA SER A 123 9.74 0.83 9.12
C SER A 123 8.25 0.48 9.20
N ALA A 124 7.50 0.89 8.18
CA ALA A 124 6.12 0.48 8.01
C ALA A 124 5.75 0.41 6.55
N THR A 125 4.67 -0.29 6.23
CA THR A 125 3.98 -0.14 4.94
C THR A 125 2.58 0.40 5.15
N ALA A 126 2.09 1.18 4.20
CA ALA A 126 0.69 1.58 4.11
C ALA A 126 0.15 1.25 2.71
N ASP A 127 -0.93 0.48 2.66
CA ASP A 127 -1.72 0.26 1.45
C ASP A 127 -3.04 1.01 1.63
N VAL A 128 -3.46 1.77 0.61
CA VAL A 128 -4.72 2.51 0.67
C VAL A 128 -5.35 2.64 -0.71
N MET A 129 -6.68 2.71 -0.72
CA MET A 129 -7.46 3.10 -1.88
C MET A 129 -7.82 4.57 -1.76
N TRP A 130 -7.41 5.38 -2.73
CA TRP A 130 -7.74 6.79 -2.81
C TRP A 130 -8.89 7.02 -3.78
N THR A 131 -9.81 7.93 -3.44
CA THR A 131 -10.96 8.30 -4.29
C THR A 131 -11.12 9.81 -4.32
N GLY A 132 -11.02 10.41 -5.51
CA GLY A 132 -11.21 11.84 -5.73
C GLY A 132 -12.68 12.17 -5.96
N ILE A 133 -13.19 13.14 -5.20
CA ILE A 133 -14.54 13.67 -5.30
C ILE A 133 -14.46 15.13 -5.70
N ILE A 134 -15.30 15.54 -6.66
CA ILE A 134 -15.51 16.95 -7.00
C ILE A 134 -16.93 17.38 -6.66
N SER A 135 -17.07 18.58 -6.09
CA SER A 135 -18.34 19.27 -5.93
C SER A 135 -18.23 20.63 -6.61
N GLU A 136 -18.84 20.77 -7.80
CA GLU A 136 -18.69 21.98 -8.62
C GLU A 136 -19.24 23.22 -7.91
N THR A 137 -20.37 23.07 -7.23
CA THR A 137 -20.99 24.08 -6.36
C THR A 137 -21.50 23.42 -5.08
N VAL A 138 -21.87 24.24 -4.09
CA VAL A 138 -22.47 23.75 -2.83
C VAL A 138 -23.87 23.13 -3.02
N GLN A 139 -24.49 23.27 -4.20
CA GLN A 139 -25.80 22.71 -4.54
C GLN A 139 -25.69 21.49 -5.47
N ALA A 140 -24.53 21.30 -6.12
CA ALA A 140 -24.31 20.20 -7.04
C ALA A 140 -24.15 18.87 -6.29
N ALA A 141 -24.62 17.79 -6.89
CA ALA A 141 -24.33 16.45 -6.37
C ALA A 141 -22.82 16.15 -6.51
N PRO A 142 -22.14 15.66 -5.46
CA PRO A 142 -20.74 15.28 -5.54
C PRO A 142 -20.54 14.15 -6.55
N GLN A 143 -19.45 14.22 -7.33
CA GLN A 143 -19.12 13.23 -8.35
C GLN A 143 -17.78 12.56 -8.02
N PHE A 144 -17.71 11.24 -8.15
CA PHE A 144 -16.43 10.51 -8.18
C PHE A 144 -15.75 10.74 -9.53
N VAL A 145 -14.51 11.23 -9.52
CA VAL A 145 -13.79 11.61 -10.75
C VAL A 145 -12.53 10.82 -10.99
N GLU A 146 -11.92 10.29 -9.93
CA GLU A 146 -10.71 9.48 -10.03
C GLU A 146 -10.64 8.49 -8.86
N GLN A 147 -10.01 7.34 -9.10
CA GLN A 147 -9.75 6.33 -8.09
C GLN A 147 -8.47 5.57 -8.42
N GLY A 148 -7.82 5.10 -7.38
CA GLY A 148 -6.73 4.16 -7.51
C GLY A 148 -6.24 3.67 -6.17
N ARG A 149 -5.05 3.13 -6.19
CA ARG A 149 -4.38 2.54 -5.04
C ARG A 149 -3.01 3.14 -4.88
N GLU A 150 -2.49 3.04 -3.69
CA GLU A 150 -1.08 3.25 -3.44
C GLU A 150 -0.51 2.20 -2.50
N HIS A 151 0.80 2.01 -2.65
CA HIS A 151 1.63 1.25 -1.75
C HIS A 151 2.80 2.12 -1.31
N ASP A 152 2.87 2.36 -0.01
CA ASP A 152 3.86 3.21 0.60
C ASP A 152 4.79 2.40 1.49
N GLU A 153 6.10 2.60 1.32
CA GLU A 153 7.14 2.20 2.24
C GLU A 153 7.52 3.42 3.09
N LEU A 154 7.45 3.26 4.41
CA LEU A 154 7.60 4.33 5.39
C LEU A 154 8.82 4.08 6.27
N LEU A 155 9.47 5.16 6.71
CA LEU A 155 10.61 5.13 7.62
C LEU A 155 10.40 6.12 8.76
N LYS A 156 10.59 5.65 10.00
CA LYS A 156 10.63 6.50 11.19
C LYS A 156 12.00 7.15 11.34
N ARG A 157 12.04 8.48 11.50
CA ARG A 157 13.26 9.25 11.78
C ARG A 157 13.00 10.13 13.01
N GLY A 158 13.62 9.79 14.13
CA GLY A 158 13.23 10.36 15.43
C GLY A 158 11.79 9.99 15.76
N ASP A 159 10.99 10.98 16.13
CA ASP A 159 9.58 10.77 16.53
C ASP A 159 8.57 10.97 15.39
N ARG A 160 9.05 11.04 14.13
CA ARG A 160 8.22 11.30 12.96
C ARG A 160 8.37 10.23 11.89
N TRP A 161 7.29 9.96 11.19
CA TRP A 161 7.23 9.08 10.03
C TRP A 161 7.40 9.88 8.74
N TYR A 162 7.99 9.22 7.73
CA TYR A 162 8.25 9.80 6.42
C TYR A 162 8.06 8.73 5.34
N PHE A 163 7.69 9.16 4.15
CA PHE A 163 7.73 8.32 2.96
C PHE A 163 9.18 8.04 2.55
N LYS A 164 9.51 6.75 2.45
CA LYS A 164 10.72 6.28 1.78
C LYS A 164 10.46 6.04 0.30
N ARG A 165 9.36 5.36 -0.01
CA ARG A 165 8.94 5.08 -1.38
C ARG A 165 7.43 5.06 -1.45
N ARG A 166 6.87 5.63 -2.50
CA ARG A 166 5.43 5.57 -2.80
C ARG A 166 5.21 5.14 -4.22
N VAL A 167 4.24 4.27 -4.42
CA VAL A 167 3.81 3.82 -5.75
C VAL A 167 2.32 4.09 -5.87
N ILE A 168 1.96 5.11 -6.65
CA ILE A 168 0.58 5.52 -6.90
C ILE A 168 0.17 4.96 -8.26
N THR A 169 -0.90 4.17 -8.25
CA THR A 169 -1.48 3.54 -9.45
C THR A 169 -2.93 3.96 -9.58
N SER A 170 -3.28 4.56 -10.72
CA SER A 170 -4.67 4.90 -11.03
C SER A 170 -5.41 3.67 -11.56
N ASP A 171 -6.60 3.44 -11.02
CA ASP A 171 -7.52 2.42 -11.51
C ASP A 171 -8.64 3.05 -12.38
N GLY A 172 -8.88 4.36 -12.26
CA GLY A 172 -9.80 5.14 -13.10
C GLY A 172 -9.59 6.66 -12.99
N GLY A 173 -10.00 7.41 -14.01
CA GLY A 173 -9.85 8.88 -14.04
C GLY A 173 -8.42 9.38 -14.26
N LEU A 174 -7.57 8.60 -14.95
CA LEU A 174 -6.15 8.90 -15.17
C LEU A 174 -5.95 10.26 -15.86
N PRO A 175 -5.18 11.19 -15.27
CA PRO A 175 -4.82 12.45 -15.94
C PRO A 175 -3.97 12.21 -17.20
N PRO A 176 -4.17 12.99 -18.29
CA PRO A 176 -3.49 12.77 -19.59
C PRO A 176 -1.96 12.72 -19.51
N MET A 177 -1.35 13.48 -18.59
CA MET A 177 0.12 13.50 -18.40
C MET A 177 0.71 12.12 -18.07
N TYR A 178 -0.10 11.25 -17.45
CA TYR A 178 0.33 9.91 -17.00
C TYR A 178 -0.01 8.81 -18.02
N GLU A 179 -0.79 9.11 -19.07
CA GLU A 179 -1.25 8.11 -20.04
C GLU A 179 -0.09 7.39 -20.74
N LYS A 180 0.96 8.13 -21.10
CA LYS A 180 2.12 7.59 -21.85
C LYS A 180 2.97 6.63 -21.03
N THR A 181 2.97 6.74 -19.71
CA THR A 181 3.78 5.92 -18.81
C THR A 181 2.97 4.85 -18.10
N TYR A 182 1.63 4.92 -18.19
CA TYR A 182 0.73 3.99 -17.54
C TYR A 182 0.95 2.55 -18.03
N LYS A 183 1.00 1.64 -17.05
CA LYS A 183 1.00 0.19 -17.26
C LYS A 183 0.11 -0.39 -16.17
N LYS A 184 -0.69 -1.40 -16.51
CA LYS A 184 -1.50 -2.13 -15.52
C LYS A 184 -0.56 -2.82 -14.52
N ARG A 185 -0.82 -2.66 -13.22
CA ARG A 185 0.00 -3.17 -12.10
C ARG A 185 -0.86 -3.83 -11.04
#